data_AF-A0A3D1TKM7-F1
#
_entry.id   AF-A0A3D1TKM7-F1
#
_cell.length_a   1.000
_cell.length_b   1.000
_cell.length_c   1.000
_cell.angle_alpha   90.00
_cell.angle_beta   90.00
_cell.angle_gamma   90.00
#
_symmetry.space_group_name_H-M   'P 1'
#
loop_
_entity.id
_entity.type
_entity.pdbx_description
1 polymer ?
#
loop_
_entity_poly.entity_id
_entity_poly.type
_entity_poly.pdbx_seq_one_letter_code
_entity_poly.pdbx_strand_id
1 'polypeptide(L)'
;HCYVLAFRLSGKPAYLEEARYWAWAGIPFVYLQPPTAGAVGNYATIPVYGATNWEAPVWIGLPVQWCGLVYANSLHLLAAHDESAPWAKIARGITAAGLQMTFPLTDPERQGLLPDVFYLLGQFGDGPAINPGTLQATVPQLFGGPGFYDFTVTPQRGWLVHLPGSITQVSEGTAATRLQVNAWPQGTHHLLLSRVAQRPVSVTSRTANTNEPWTACPFTYREDRSWLILELNQGGPQEIEIQLQPPTTAWLTH
;
A
#
# COMPACT_ATOMS: atom_id res chain seq x y z
N HIS A 1 1.20 -1.82 -9.81
CA HIS A 1 0.00 -1.13 -9.29
C HIS A 1 -1.27 -1.45 -10.06
N CYS A 2 -1.40 -1.02 -11.32
CA CYS A 2 -2.66 -1.10 -12.09
C CYS A 2 -3.30 -2.50 -12.12
N TYR A 3 -2.51 -3.54 -12.44
CA TYR A 3 -3.03 -4.90 -12.58
C TYR A 3 -3.53 -5.53 -11.28
N VAL A 4 -2.85 -5.34 -10.15
CA VAL A 4 -3.33 -5.83 -8.85
C VAL A 4 -4.65 -5.14 -8.46
N LEU A 5 -4.76 -3.82 -8.70
CA LEU A 5 -6.01 -3.09 -8.45
C LEU A 5 -7.14 -3.56 -9.38
N ALA A 6 -6.84 -3.78 -10.67
CA ALA A 6 -7.81 -4.31 -11.63
C ALA A 6 -8.29 -5.72 -11.22
N PHE A 7 -7.39 -6.57 -10.73
CA PHE A 7 -7.73 -7.86 -10.14
C PHE A 7 -8.65 -7.70 -8.93
N ARG A 8 -8.28 -6.87 -7.94
CA ARG A 8 -9.12 -6.62 -6.74
C ARG A 8 -10.51 -6.09 -7.10
N LEU A 9 -10.61 -5.22 -8.10
CA LEU A 9 -11.88 -4.61 -8.52
C LEU A 9 -12.79 -5.54 -9.33
N SER A 10 -12.22 -6.44 -10.12
CA SER A 10 -12.98 -7.23 -11.10
C SER A 10 -13.02 -8.72 -10.80
N GLY A 11 -12.15 -9.23 -9.93
CA GLY A 11 -11.94 -10.65 -9.68
C GLY A 11 -11.34 -11.42 -10.86
N LYS A 12 -10.99 -10.76 -11.99
CA LYS A 12 -10.53 -11.45 -13.21
C LYS A 12 -9.08 -11.93 -13.08
N PRO A 13 -8.81 -13.25 -13.11
CA PRO A 13 -7.47 -13.79 -12.89
C PRO A 13 -6.42 -13.31 -13.89
N ALA A 14 -6.83 -12.99 -15.13
CA ALA A 14 -5.93 -12.47 -16.16
C ALA A 14 -5.15 -11.21 -15.72
N TYR A 15 -5.74 -10.35 -14.91
CA TYR A 15 -5.03 -9.19 -14.37
C TYR A 15 -3.97 -9.60 -13.33
N LEU A 16 -4.23 -10.65 -12.55
CA LEU A 16 -3.21 -11.15 -11.61
C LEU A 16 -2.04 -11.80 -12.37
N GLU A 17 -2.29 -12.47 -13.49
CA GLU A 17 -1.23 -12.97 -14.37
C GLU A 17 -0.35 -11.85 -14.93
N GLU A 18 -0.96 -10.77 -15.42
CA GLU A 18 -0.21 -9.59 -15.87
C GLU A 18 0.61 -8.97 -14.73
N ALA A 19 0.04 -8.90 -13.52
CA ALA A 19 0.77 -8.42 -12.35
C ALA A 19 2.01 -9.28 -12.05
N ARG A 20 1.89 -10.61 -12.13
CA ARG A 20 3.02 -11.55 -12.00
C ARG A 20 4.06 -11.36 -13.11
N TYR A 21 3.62 -11.27 -14.36
CA TYR A 21 4.51 -11.09 -15.51
C TYR A 21 5.38 -9.84 -15.35
N TRP A 22 4.77 -8.69 -15.06
CA TRP A 22 5.50 -7.45 -14.89
C TRP A 22 6.33 -7.40 -13.61
N ALA A 23 5.93 -8.12 -12.56
CA ALA A 23 6.79 -8.34 -11.40
C ALA A 23 8.07 -9.08 -11.80
N TRP A 24 7.96 -10.22 -12.48
CA TRP A 24 9.16 -10.95 -12.95
C TRP A 24 10.02 -10.14 -13.92
N ALA A 25 9.41 -9.38 -14.84
CA ALA A 25 10.13 -8.53 -15.78
C ALA A 25 10.97 -7.43 -15.09
N GLY A 26 10.61 -7.01 -13.88
CA GLY A 26 11.36 -6.03 -13.09
C GLY A 26 12.58 -6.60 -12.36
N ILE A 27 12.60 -7.91 -12.08
CA ILE A 27 13.66 -8.54 -11.27
C ILE A 27 15.08 -8.40 -11.86
N PRO A 28 15.30 -8.52 -13.18
CA PRO A 28 16.63 -8.30 -13.77
C PRO A 28 17.22 -6.90 -13.50
N PHE A 29 16.40 -5.92 -13.10
CA PHE A 29 16.82 -4.56 -12.79
C PHE A 29 17.08 -4.33 -11.30
N VAL A 30 17.17 -5.41 -10.51
CA VAL A 30 17.44 -5.36 -9.06
C VAL A 30 18.74 -6.13 -8.78
N TYR A 31 19.71 -5.48 -8.15
CA TYR A 31 20.90 -6.18 -7.66
C TYR A 31 20.53 -7.09 -6.48
N LEU A 32 20.41 -8.40 -6.69
CA LEU A 32 20.11 -9.37 -5.61
C LEU A 32 21.35 -9.82 -4.82
N GLN A 33 22.52 -9.35 -5.23
CA GLN A 33 23.80 -9.51 -4.56
C GLN A 33 24.55 -8.18 -4.61
N PRO A 34 25.44 -7.88 -3.63
CA PRO A 34 26.24 -6.67 -3.65
C PRO A 34 27.08 -6.57 -4.95
N PRO A 35 26.90 -5.52 -5.76
CA PRO A 35 27.66 -5.33 -7.00
C PRO A 35 29.07 -4.77 -6.76
N THR A 36 29.33 -4.20 -5.59
CA THR A 36 30.64 -3.67 -5.16
C THR A 36 30.92 -4.07 -3.71
N ALA A 37 32.14 -3.82 -3.23
CA ALA A 37 32.53 -4.09 -1.84
C ALA A 37 31.96 -3.08 -0.82
N GLY A 38 31.28 -2.02 -1.29
CA GLY A 38 30.66 -1.01 -0.44
C GLY A 38 29.47 -1.54 0.36
N ALA A 39 29.07 -0.79 1.38
CA ALA A 39 27.97 -1.18 2.27
C ALA A 39 26.59 -1.13 1.57
N VAL A 40 26.43 -0.20 0.62
CA VAL A 40 25.19 0.00 -0.15
C VAL A 40 25.33 -0.65 -1.52
N GLY A 41 24.31 -1.41 -1.93
CA GLY A 41 24.22 -1.97 -3.29
C GLY A 41 23.32 -3.19 -3.43
N ASN A 42 23.13 -3.96 -2.36
CA ASN A 42 22.12 -5.02 -2.39
C ASN A 42 20.71 -4.39 -2.46
N TYR A 43 19.86 -4.94 -3.32
CA TYR A 43 18.53 -4.43 -3.73
C TYR A 43 18.52 -3.03 -4.36
N ALA A 44 19.68 -2.50 -4.76
CA ALA A 44 19.73 -1.30 -5.58
C ALA A 44 19.12 -1.57 -6.96
N THR A 45 18.40 -0.59 -7.50
CA THR A 45 17.62 -0.76 -8.73
C THR A 45 18.20 0.04 -9.90
N ILE A 46 18.33 -0.58 -11.07
CA ILE A 46 19.06 -0.07 -12.23
C ILE A 46 18.15 0.06 -13.48
N PRO A 47 17.10 0.89 -13.42
CA PRO A 47 16.04 0.91 -14.43
C PRO A 47 16.45 1.56 -15.76
N VAL A 48 17.56 2.30 -15.80
CA VAL A 48 17.93 3.12 -16.96
C VAL A 48 18.87 2.37 -17.89
N TYR A 49 18.49 2.25 -19.15
CA TYR A 49 19.25 1.55 -20.20
C TYR A 49 19.80 2.51 -21.25
N GLY A 50 20.48 3.58 -20.82
CA GLY A 50 20.99 4.58 -21.76
C GLY A 50 21.64 5.80 -21.12
N ALA A 51 21.60 6.90 -21.85
CA ALA A 51 22.18 8.19 -21.47
C ALA A 51 21.17 9.30 -21.72
N THR A 52 21.19 10.36 -20.90
CA THR A 52 20.34 11.52 -21.12
C THR A 52 20.69 12.15 -22.46
N ASN A 53 19.71 12.30 -23.35
CA ASN A 53 19.90 12.80 -24.72
C ASN A 53 20.95 12.04 -25.54
N TRP A 54 21.21 10.76 -25.24
CA TRP A 54 22.27 9.96 -25.88
C TRP A 54 23.70 10.48 -25.64
N GLU A 55 23.86 11.37 -24.66
CA GLU A 55 25.15 11.96 -24.27
C GLU A 55 25.58 11.46 -22.89
N ALA A 56 26.89 11.31 -22.69
CA ALA A 56 27.45 10.89 -21.42
C ALA A 56 27.05 11.85 -20.28
N PRO A 57 26.89 11.36 -19.02
CA PRO A 57 27.20 10.00 -18.56
C PRO A 57 26.13 8.96 -18.93
N VAL A 58 26.59 7.72 -19.14
CA VAL A 58 25.73 6.54 -19.30
C VAL A 58 25.25 6.08 -17.93
N TRP A 59 23.95 5.81 -17.82
CA TRP A 59 23.27 5.44 -16.58
C TRP A 59 23.15 3.94 -16.37
N ILE A 60 23.58 3.14 -17.35
CA ILE A 60 23.50 1.68 -17.30
C ILE A 60 24.25 1.16 -16.07
N GLY A 61 23.55 0.42 -15.23
CA GLY A 61 24.09 -0.14 -13.99
C GLY A 61 24.18 0.83 -12.81
N LEU A 62 23.80 2.10 -12.99
CA LEU A 62 23.72 3.05 -11.89
C LEU A 62 22.37 2.94 -11.16
N PRO A 63 22.38 2.81 -9.83
CA PRO A 63 21.16 2.86 -9.04
C PRO A 63 20.37 4.16 -9.25
N VAL A 64 19.09 4.02 -9.60
CA VAL A 64 18.08 5.09 -9.65
C VAL A 64 16.91 4.65 -8.79
N GLN A 65 17.06 4.87 -7.49
CA GLN A 65 16.31 4.10 -6.49
C GLN A 65 14.84 4.54 -6.35
N TRP A 66 14.49 5.77 -6.72
CA TRP A 66 13.10 6.22 -6.72
C TRP A 66 12.23 5.42 -7.70
N CYS A 67 12.76 4.98 -8.85
CA CYS A 67 12.07 4.05 -9.74
C CYS A 67 11.85 2.69 -9.06
N GLY A 68 12.88 2.20 -8.37
CA GLY A 68 12.80 0.99 -7.58
C GLY A 68 11.70 1.05 -6.52
N LEU A 69 11.52 2.18 -5.84
CA LEU A 69 10.50 2.36 -4.81
C LEU A 69 9.07 2.28 -5.37
N VAL A 70 8.83 2.79 -6.59
CA VAL A 70 7.54 2.61 -7.28
C VAL A 70 7.26 1.12 -7.57
N TYR A 71 8.30 0.41 -7.99
CA TYR A 71 8.26 -1.03 -8.23
C TYR A 71 8.06 -1.83 -6.94
N ALA A 72 8.78 -1.51 -5.86
CA ALA A 72 8.65 -2.11 -4.53
C ALA A 72 7.22 -1.98 -3.98
N ASN A 73 6.60 -0.80 -4.14
CA ASN A 73 5.21 -0.61 -3.75
C ASN A 73 4.27 -1.55 -4.56
N SER A 74 4.55 -1.81 -5.84
CA SER A 74 3.78 -2.76 -6.65
C SER A 74 3.94 -4.21 -6.16
N LEU A 75 5.18 -4.58 -5.81
CA LEU A 75 5.49 -5.90 -5.26
C LEU A 75 4.81 -6.12 -3.90
N HIS A 76 4.75 -5.09 -3.05
CA HIS A 76 4.02 -5.15 -1.78
C HIS A 76 2.54 -5.46 -1.98
N LEU A 77 1.88 -4.81 -2.94
CA LEU A 77 0.47 -5.10 -3.22
C LEU A 77 0.27 -6.51 -3.81
N LEU A 78 1.19 -6.98 -4.65
CA LEU A 78 1.14 -8.31 -5.25
C LEU A 78 1.35 -9.41 -4.20
N ALA A 79 2.20 -9.19 -3.21
CA ALA A 79 2.53 -10.18 -2.18
C ALA A 79 1.32 -10.68 -1.37
N ALA A 80 0.22 -9.92 -1.34
CA ALA A 80 -1.03 -10.34 -0.71
C ALA A 80 -1.86 -11.34 -1.54
N HIS A 81 -1.52 -11.53 -2.82
CA HIS A 81 -2.28 -12.33 -3.79
C HIS A 81 -1.42 -13.39 -4.49
N ASP A 82 -0.09 -13.34 -4.31
CA ASP A 82 0.84 -14.24 -4.97
C ASP A 82 1.99 -14.63 -4.04
N GLU A 83 2.16 -15.93 -3.83
CA GLU A 83 3.22 -16.51 -2.99
C GLU A 83 4.31 -17.21 -3.83
N SER A 84 4.27 -17.08 -5.16
CA SER A 84 5.19 -17.80 -6.06
C SER A 84 6.65 -17.34 -5.94
N ALA A 85 6.87 -16.15 -5.37
CA ALA A 85 8.19 -15.59 -5.09
C ALA A 85 8.15 -14.76 -3.80
N PRO A 86 9.32 -14.43 -3.21
CA PRO A 86 9.38 -13.67 -1.96
C PRO A 86 9.19 -12.15 -2.20
N TRP A 87 8.07 -11.75 -2.84
CA TRP A 87 7.81 -10.38 -3.27
C TRP A 87 7.93 -9.37 -2.14
N ALA A 88 7.34 -9.66 -0.98
CA ALA A 88 7.44 -8.79 0.20
C ALA A 88 8.86 -8.65 0.74
N LYS A 89 9.72 -9.66 0.57
CA LYS A 89 11.15 -9.57 0.95
C LYS A 89 11.90 -8.67 -0.02
N ILE A 90 11.68 -8.85 -1.32
CA ILE A 90 12.31 -8.03 -2.36
C ILE A 90 11.90 -6.57 -2.22
N ALA A 91 10.60 -6.30 -2.05
CA ALA A 91 10.08 -4.95 -1.82
C ALA A 91 10.73 -4.25 -0.61
N ARG A 92 10.80 -4.94 0.54
CA ARG A 92 11.48 -4.41 1.74
C ARG A 92 12.97 -4.19 1.52
N GLY A 93 13.63 -5.08 0.78
CA GLY A 93 15.03 -4.92 0.40
C GLY A 93 15.26 -3.63 -0.40
N ILE A 94 14.42 -3.38 -1.41
CA ILE A 94 14.48 -2.16 -2.23
C ILE A 94 14.24 -0.91 -1.37
N THR A 95 13.26 -0.94 -0.46
CA THR A 95 13.02 0.15 0.49
C THR A 95 14.21 0.39 1.41
N ALA A 96 14.83 -0.67 1.94
CA ALA A 96 16.02 -0.58 2.78
C ALA A 96 17.20 0.04 2.03
N ALA A 97 17.42 -0.36 0.77
CA ALA A 97 18.43 0.27 -0.09
C ALA A 97 18.14 1.75 -0.33
N GLY A 98 16.87 2.13 -0.55
CA GLY A 98 16.46 3.54 -0.63
C GLY A 98 16.81 4.32 0.63
N LEU A 99 16.53 3.76 1.81
CA LEU A 99 16.87 4.39 3.09
C LEU A 99 18.38 4.56 3.28
N GLN A 100 19.18 3.58 2.85
CA GLN A 100 20.65 3.67 2.89
C GLN A 100 21.23 4.72 1.92
N MET A 101 20.54 5.00 0.81
CA MET A 101 20.97 5.97 -0.19
C MET A 101 20.53 7.41 0.12
N THR A 102 19.58 7.60 1.03
CA THR A 102 19.09 8.92 1.47
C THR A 102 20.24 9.83 1.88
N PHE A 103 20.18 11.10 1.47
CA PHE A 103 21.19 12.08 1.84
C PHE A 103 21.33 12.18 3.37
N PRO A 104 22.58 12.16 3.89
CA PRO A 104 22.84 12.06 5.32
C PRO A 104 22.49 13.35 6.05
N LEU A 105 22.34 13.27 7.38
CA LEU A 105 22.10 14.44 8.26
C LEU A 105 23.24 15.47 8.21
N THR A 106 24.43 15.07 7.74
CA THR A 106 25.57 15.97 7.52
C THR A 106 25.43 16.86 6.28
N ASP A 107 24.41 16.62 5.45
CA ASP A 107 24.06 17.45 4.29
C ASP A 107 22.83 18.29 4.63
N PRO A 108 22.97 19.50 5.19
CA PRO A 108 21.84 20.24 5.74
C PRO A 108 20.82 20.66 4.68
N GLU A 109 21.23 20.77 3.42
CA GLU A 109 20.38 21.20 2.30
C GLU A 109 19.52 20.05 1.76
N ARG A 110 20.05 18.83 1.77
CA ARG A 110 19.40 17.67 1.13
C ARG A 110 19.03 16.55 2.09
N GLN A 111 19.40 16.63 3.37
CA GLN A 111 19.16 15.59 4.37
C GLN A 111 17.73 15.04 4.31
N GLY A 112 17.61 13.72 4.33
CA GLY A 112 16.31 13.04 4.28
C GLY A 112 15.69 12.92 2.89
N LEU A 113 16.20 13.65 1.88
CA LEU A 113 15.80 13.50 0.48
C LEU A 113 16.52 12.30 -0.15
N LEU A 114 15.92 11.75 -1.21
CA LEU A 114 16.54 10.65 -1.96
C LEU A 114 17.35 11.20 -3.14
N PRO A 115 18.57 10.72 -3.40
CA PRO A 115 19.29 11.10 -4.60
C PRO A 115 18.60 10.55 -5.87
N ASP A 116 18.83 11.22 -6.99
CA ASP A 116 18.42 10.72 -8.31
C ASP A 116 19.28 9.52 -8.72
N VAL A 117 20.58 9.57 -8.38
CA VAL A 117 21.55 8.50 -8.66
C VAL A 117 22.42 8.18 -7.46
N PHE A 118 22.83 6.92 -7.32
CA PHE A 118 23.82 6.53 -6.31
C PHE A 118 25.03 5.85 -6.93
N TYR A 119 26.24 6.37 -6.68
CA TYR A 119 27.47 5.81 -7.21
C TYR A 119 27.99 4.68 -6.30
N LEU A 120 27.84 3.43 -6.74
CA LEU A 120 28.16 2.24 -5.94
C LEU A 120 29.65 2.06 -5.60
N LEU A 121 30.57 2.52 -6.43
CA LEU A 121 32.00 2.45 -6.11
C LEU A 121 32.40 3.53 -5.10
N GLY A 122 31.86 4.74 -5.27
CA GLY A 122 32.14 5.88 -4.38
C GLY A 122 31.29 5.93 -3.11
N GLN A 123 30.20 5.16 -3.07
CA GLN A 123 29.23 5.11 -1.97
C GLN A 123 28.63 6.48 -1.63
N PHE A 124 28.23 7.25 -2.65
CA PHE A 124 27.57 8.54 -2.47
C PHE A 124 26.40 8.74 -3.44
N GLY A 125 25.40 9.50 -2.99
CA GLY A 125 24.25 9.92 -3.79
C GLY A 125 24.51 11.27 -4.49
N ASP A 126 23.93 11.46 -5.66
CA ASP A 126 24.06 12.68 -6.45
C ASP A 126 22.79 12.95 -7.27
N GLY A 127 22.82 14.05 -8.04
CA GLY A 127 21.73 14.51 -8.88
C GLY A 127 20.65 15.27 -8.11
N PRO A 128 19.52 15.57 -8.76
CA PRO A 128 18.39 16.24 -8.13
C PRO A 128 17.90 15.51 -6.87
N ALA A 129 17.65 16.26 -5.80
CA ALA A 129 17.13 15.68 -4.58
C ALA A 129 15.61 15.43 -4.70
N ILE A 130 15.23 14.16 -4.64
CA ILE A 130 13.86 13.69 -4.84
C ILE A 130 13.07 13.76 -3.53
N ASN A 131 11.78 14.09 -3.66
CA ASN A 131 10.85 14.20 -2.53
C ASN A 131 10.87 12.92 -1.67
N PRO A 132 10.99 13.05 -0.33
CA PRO A 132 11.16 11.91 0.57
C PRO A 132 9.90 11.05 0.66
N GLY A 133 8.73 11.58 0.26
CA GLY A 133 7.47 10.85 0.19
C GLY A 133 7.55 9.57 -0.65
N THR A 134 8.40 9.56 -1.69
CA THR A 134 8.63 8.37 -2.53
C THR A 134 9.20 7.20 -1.73
N LEU A 135 10.14 7.49 -0.82
CA LEU A 135 10.70 6.51 0.11
C LEU A 135 9.71 6.20 1.23
N GLN A 136 9.22 7.25 1.89
CA GLN A 136 8.35 7.17 3.07
C GLN A 136 7.17 6.24 2.82
N ALA A 137 6.53 6.30 1.65
CA ALA A 137 5.37 5.47 1.29
C ALA A 137 5.54 3.95 1.54
N THR A 138 6.77 3.44 1.57
CA THR A 138 7.08 2.01 1.78
C THR A 138 7.83 1.71 3.08
N VAL A 139 8.22 2.75 3.83
CA VAL A 139 8.99 2.62 5.09
C VAL A 139 8.21 1.89 6.18
N PRO A 140 6.89 2.11 6.40
CA PRO A 140 6.17 1.38 7.44
C PRO A 140 6.28 -0.14 7.26
N GLN A 141 6.17 -0.64 6.03
CA GLN A 141 6.28 -2.07 5.71
C GLN A 141 7.69 -2.63 5.98
N LEU A 142 8.73 -1.82 5.85
CA LEU A 142 10.11 -2.21 6.21
C LEU A 142 10.23 -2.49 7.71
N PHE A 143 9.59 -1.66 8.55
CA PHE A 143 9.63 -1.79 10.02
C PHE A 143 8.48 -2.61 10.61
N GLY A 144 7.66 -3.26 9.77
CA GLY A 144 6.52 -4.08 10.22
C GLY A 144 5.32 -3.29 10.74
N GLY A 145 5.27 -1.98 10.47
CA GLY A 145 4.11 -1.13 10.76
C GLY A 145 2.99 -1.28 9.72
N PRO A 146 1.78 -0.73 10.01
CA PRO A 146 0.69 -0.67 9.03
C PRO A 146 1.09 0.20 7.83
N GLY A 147 0.55 -0.11 6.65
CA GLY A 147 0.70 0.77 5.50
C GLY A 147 0.02 2.12 5.76
N PHE A 148 0.44 3.18 5.08
CA PHE A 148 -0.24 4.48 5.19
C PHE A 148 -1.66 4.47 4.65
N TYR A 149 -1.95 3.56 3.72
CA TYR A 149 -3.22 3.45 3.05
C TYR A 149 -3.42 2.05 2.49
N ASP A 150 -4.64 1.56 2.59
CA ASP A 150 -5.06 0.30 2.00
C ASP A 150 -6.44 0.40 1.35
N PHE A 151 -6.68 -0.52 0.43
CA PHE A 151 -7.87 -0.62 -0.40
C PHE A 151 -8.27 -2.08 -0.57
N THR A 152 -9.53 -2.39 -0.31
CA THR A 152 -10.10 -3.71 -0.62
C THR A 152 -11.51 -3.60 -1.18
N VAL A 153 -11.97 -4.70 -1.77
CA VAL A 153 -13.35 -4.87 -2.22
C VAL A 153 -13.98 -5.98 -1.39
N THR A 154 -15.16 -5.73 -0.81
CA THR A 154 -15.85 -6.77 -0.05
C THR A 154 -16.34 -7.87 -1.00
N PRO A 155 -16.02 -9.16 -0.76
CA PRO A 155 -16.25 -10.23 -1.75
C PRO A 155 -17.71 -10.41 -2.19
N GLN A 156 -18.67 -10.28 -1.27
CA GLN A 156 -20.08 -10.55 -1.53
C GLN A 156 -20.84 -9.28 -1.93
N ARG A 157 -20.57 -8.15 -1.25
CA ARG A 157 -21.30 -6.88 -1.51
C ARG A 157 -20.66 -6.00 -2.57
N GLY A 158 -19.39 -6.21 -2.90
CA GLY A 158 -18.67 -5.37 -3.85
C GLY A 158 -18.44 -3.93 -3.36
N TRP A 159 -18.49 -3.70 -2.04
CA TRP A 159 -18.19 -2.39 -1.46
C TRP A 159 -16.71 -2.10 -1.62
N LEU A 160 -16.38 -0.86 -1.98
CA LEU A 160 -15.00 -0.40 -2.04
C LEU A 160 -14.64 0.21 -0.69
N VAL A 161 -13.66 -0.36 0.00
CA VAL A 161 -13.23 0.08 1.33
C VAL A 161 -11.87 0.75 1.21
N HIS A 162 -11.80 2.00 1.66
CA HIS A 162 -10.62 2.85 1.64
C HIS A 162 -10.28 3.25 3.08
N LEU A 163 -9.05 2.99 3.50
CA LEU A 163 -8.62 3.22 4.87
C LEU A 163 -7.19 3.78 4.91
N PRO A 164 -6.96 4.90 5.61
CA PRO A 164 -5.65 5.24 6.16
C PRO A 164 -5.22 4.18 7.19
N GLY A 165 -4.23 3.35 6.86
CA GLY A 165 -3.88 2.14 7.62
C GLY A 165 -3.88 0.87 6.76
N SER A 166 -4.11 -0.28 7.40
CA SER A 166 -4.21 -1.60 6.74
C SER A 166 -5.56 -2.26 7.03
N ILE A 167 -6.14 -2.93 6.02
CA ILE A 167 -7.37 -3.74 6.18
C ILE A 167 -6.95 -5.22 6.23
N THR A 168 -7.06 -5.84 7.39
CA THR A 168 -6.51 -7.19 7.61
C THR A 168 -7.53 -8.29 7.34
N GLN A 169 -8.82 -8.02 7.57
CA GLN A 169 -9.87 -9.00 7.34
C GLN A 169 -11.21 -8.33 6.99
N VAL A 170 -11.96 -8.98 6.11
CA VAL A 170 -13.35 -8.66 5.81
C VAL A 170 -14.19 -9.91 6.05
N SER A 171 -15.30 -9.78 6.79
CA SER A 171 -16.27 -10.85 7.00
C SER A 171 -17.67 -10.34 6.71
N GLU A 172 -18.44 -11.13 5.99
CA GLU A 172 -19.75 -10.74 5.46
C GLU A 172 -20.80 -11.77 5.86
N GLY A 173 -21.72 -11.36 6.73
CA GLY A 173 -22.90 -12.12 7.12
C GLY A 173 -24.17 -11.52 6.53
N THR A 174 -25.34 -12.12 6.75
CA THR A 174 -26.62 -11.58 6.24
C THR A 174 -27.01 -10.25 6.89
N ALA A 175 -26.79 -10.13 8.20
CA ALA A 175 -27.18 -8.96 9.00
C ALA A 175 -26.09 -7.90 9.17
N ALA A 176 -24.82 -8.24 8.93
CA ALA A 176 -23.70 -7.33 9.19
C ALA A 176 -22.49 -7.61 8.29
N THR A 177 -21.70 -6.56 8.05
CA THR A 177 -20.34 -6.65 7.52
C THR A 177 -19.36 -6.26 8.61
N ARG A 178 -18.31 -7.05 8.82
CA ARG A 178 -17.26 -6.80 9.80
C ARG A 178 -15.93 -6.55 9.11
N LEU A 179 -15.20 -5.55 9.58
CA LEU A 179 -13.85 -5.21 9.14
C LEU A 179 -12.91 -5.35 10.32
N GLN A 180 -11.78 -6.03 10.12
CA GLN A 180 -10.61 -5.90 10.98
C GLN A 180 -9.61 -4.99 10.30
N VAL A 181 -9.13 -4.01 11.04
CA VAL A 181 -8.26 -2.96 10.52
C VAL A 181 -7.13 -2.66 11.48
N ASN A 182 -6.02 -2.16 10.96
CA ASN A 182 -4.98 -1.49 11.74
C ASN A 182 -4.90 -0.04 11.25
N ALA A 183 -5.63 0.84 11.92
CA ALA A 183 -5.92 2.20 11.49
C ALA A 183 -4.73 3.15 11.75
N TRP A 184 -4.55 4.16 10.92
CA TRP A 184 -3.51 5.18 11.08
C TRP A 184 -3.97 6.50 10.46
N PRO A 185 -3.74 7.68 11.07
CA PRO A 185 -2.90 7.97 12.23
C PRO A 185 -3.61 7.80 13.57
N GLN A 186 -2.95 8.21 14.66
CA GLN A 186 -3.53 8.22 16.02
C GLN A 186 -4.66 9.25 16.20
N GLY A 187 -4.69 10.31 15.39
CA GLY A 187 -5.75 11.32 15.44
C GLY A 187 -7.00 10.92 14.64
N THR A 188 -8.03 11.77 14.68
CA THR A 188 -9.26 11.57 13.91
C THR A 188 -8.98 11.45 12.42
N HIS A 189 -9.49 10.39 11.82
CA HIS A 189 -9.40 10.12 10.39
C HIS A 189 -10.63 9.33 9.93
N HIS A 190 -10.72 9.07 8.63
CA HIS A 190 -11.94 8.54 8.03
C HIS A 190 -11.69 7.24 7.28
N LEU A 191 -12.57 6.26 7.49
CA LEU A 191 -12.72 5.09 6.64
C LEU A 191 -13.88 5.35 5.68
N LEU A 192 -13.61 5.29 4.38
CA LEU A 192 -14.62 5.47 3.34
C LEU A 192 -15.03 4.12 2.74
N LEU A 193 -16.31 3.80 2.82
CA LEU A 193 -16.93 2.77 2.00
C LEU A 193 -17.73 3.43 0.88
N SER A 194 -17.57 2.95 -0.34
CA SER A 194 -18.44 3.34 -1.46
C SER A 194 -19.17 2.13 -2.06
N ARG A 195 -20.23 2.40 -2.83
CA ARG A 195 -21.21 1.41 -3.32
C ARG A 195 -22.07 0.80 -2.20
N VAL A 196 -22.22 1.54 -1.11
CA VAL A 196 -23.12 1.18 0.00
C VAL A 196 -24.54 1.63 -0.37
N ALA A 197 -25.26 0.76 -1.08
CA ALA A 197 -26.56 1.09 -1.69
C ALA A 197 -27.66 1.46 -0.69
N GLN A 198 -27.57 0.99 0.56
CA GLN A 198 -28.55 1.25 1.61
C GLN A 198 -27.85 1.78 2.86
N ARG A 199 -28.52 2.70 3.55
CA ARG A 199 -28.03 3.24 4.83
C ARG A 199 -27.93 2.11 5.87
N PRO A 200 -26.79 1.93 6.57
CA PRO A 200 -26.70 0.96 7.65
C PRO A 200 -27.62 1.33 8.83
N VAL A 201 -28.07 0.33 9.57
CA VAL A 201 -28.88 0.51 10.79
C VAL A 201 -28.03 1.14 11.90
N SER A 202 -26.81 0.63 12.08
CA SER A 202 -25.84 1.14 13.02
C SER A 202 -24.42 0.81 12.56
N VAL A 203 -23.44 1.54 13.10
CA VAL A 203 -22.03 1.18 12.98
C VAL A 203 -21.44 1.20 14.38
N THR A 204 -20.73 0.14 14.74
CA THR A 204 -20.05 0.01 16.01
C THR A 204 -18.59 -0.38 15.81
N SER A 205 -17.76 -0.05 16.78
CA SER A 205 -16.33 -0.38 16.77
C SER A 205 -15.82 -0.75 18.16
N ARG A 206 -14.69 -1.45 18.21
CA ARG A 206 -13.91 -1.71 19.41
C ARG A 206 -12.43 -1.90 19.07
N THR A 207 -11.56 -1.83 20.06
CA THR A 207 -10.16 -2.26 19.90
C THR A 207 -10.13 -3.75 19.56
N ALA A 208 -9.37 -4.15 18.54
CA ALA A 208 -9.32 -5.56 18.14
C ALA A 208 -8.64 -6.42 19.22
N ASN A 209 -9.07 -7.69 19.34
CA ASN A 209 -8.52 -8.66 20.30
C ASN A 209 -8.65 -8.25 21.78
N THR A 210 -9.56 -7.34 22.12
CA THR A 210 -9.87 -6.99 23.51
C THR A 210 -11.29 -7.44 23.87
N ASN A 211 -11.57 -7.49 25.18
CA ASN A 211 -12.92 -7.70 25.70
C ASN A 211 -13.68 -6.38 25.89
N GLU A 212 -13.21 -5.30 25.28
CA GLU A 212 -13.90 -4.02 25.34
C GLU A 212 -15.29 -4.14 24.68
N PRO A 213 -16.30 -3.47 25.25
CA PRO A 213 -17.62 -3.45 24.65
C PRO A 213 -17.58 -2.74 23.30
N TRP A 214 -18.45 -3.16 22.40
CA TRP A 214 -18.70 -2.42 21.16
C TRP A 214 -19.30 -1.05 21.50
N THR A 215 -18.72 0.00 20.93
CA THR A 215 -19.20 1.37 21.08
C THR A 215 -19.70 1.90 19.75
N ALA A 216 -20.58 2.90 19.78
CA ALA A 216 -21.06 3.53 18.56
C ALA A 216 -19.90 4.21 17.81
N CYS A 217 -19.75 3.90 16.52
CA CYS A 217 -18.81 4.56 15.64
C CYS A 217 -19.55 5.66 14.86
N PRO A 218 -19.17 6.94 15.01
CA PRO A 218 -19.82 8.02 14.28
C PRO A 218 -19.67 7.80 12.77
N PHE A 219 -20.76 8.03 12.03
CA PHE A 219 -20.74 7.89 10.58
C PHE A 219 -21.64 8.89 9.87
N THR A 220 -21.24 9.23 8.65
CA THR A 220 -22.04 10.00 7.70
C THR A 220 -22.41 9.10 6.52
N TYR A 221 -23.70 9.05 6.18
CA TYR A 221 -24.19 8.36 4.98
C TYR A 221 -24.65 9.36 3.92
N ARG A 222 -24.16 9.19 2.70
CA ARG A 222 -24.47 10.01 1.53
C ARG A 222 -25.18 9.15 0.50
N GLU A 223 -26.51 9.20 0.52
CA GLU A 223 -27.38 8.42 -0.36
C GLU A 223 -27.13 8.74 -1.84
N ASP A 224 -26.91 10.02 -2.17
CA ASP A 224 -26.63 10.52 -3.52
C ASP A 224 -25.37 9.93 -4.16
N ARG A 225 -24.44 9.43 -3.35
CA ARG A 225 -23.17 8.82 -3.81
C ARG A 225 -23.04 7.35 -3.41
N SER A 226 -23.98 6.83 -2.64
CA SER A 226 -23.85 5.53 -1.95
C SER A 226 -22.53 5.44 -1.17
N TRP A 227 -22.18 6.50 -0.43
CA TRP A 227 -20.99 6.55 0.42
C TRP A 227 -21.36 6.42 1.90
N LEU A 228 -20.57 5.65 2.63
CA LEU A 228 -20.58 5.54 4.07
C LEU A 228 -19.20 5.95 4.58
N ILE A 229 -19.14 7.03 5.34
CA ILE A 229 -17.92 7.60 5.88
C ILE A 229 -17.93 7.37 7.39
N LEU A 230 -17.00 6.58 7.89
CA LEU A 230 -16.85 6.30 9.32
C LEU A 230 -15.75 7.20 9.89
N GLU A 231 -15.99 7.78 11.05
CA GLU A 231 -15.00 8.56 11.80
C GLU A 231 -14.29 7.65 12.81
N LEU A 232 -12.98 7.48 12.64
CA LEU A 232 -12.13 6.72 13.53
C LEU A 232 -11.30 7.70 14.36
N ASN A 233 -11.44 7.63 15.68
CA ASN A 233 -10.85 8.60 16.62
C ASN A 233 -9.53 8.16 17.25
N GLN A 234 -9.03 6.99 16.87
CA GLN A 234 -7.75 6.45 17.33
C GLN A 234 -7.11 5.61 16.22
N GLY A 235 -5.79 5.48 16.26
CA GLY A 235 -5.06 4.53 15.42
C GLY A 235 -4.99 3.15 16.04
N GLY A 236 -4.36 2.21 15.34
CA GLY A 236 -4.12 0.86 15.83
C GLY A 236 -5.20 -0.16 15.47
N PRO A 237 -5.14 -1.36 16.07
CA PRO A 237 -6.00 -2.49 15.74
C PRO A 237 -7.45 -2.24 16.15
N GLN A 238 -8.39 -2.31 15.21
CA GLN A 238 -9.82 -2.13 15.48
C GLN A 238 -10.67 -3.18 14.75
N GLU A 239 -11.78 -3.52 15.39
CA GLU A 239 -12.88 -4.25 14.78
C GLU A 239 -14.05 -3.29 14.57
N ILE A 240 -14.62 -3.30 13.37
CA ILE A 240 -15.74 -2.44 12.99
C ILE A 240 -16.87 -3.36 12.51
N GLU A 241 -18.08 -3.15 13.03
CA GLU A 241 -19.29 -3.84 12.60
C GLU A 241 -20.28 -2.85 12.01
N ILE A 242 -20.70 -3.12 10.77
CA ILE A 242 -21.67 -2.33 10.02
C ILE A 242 -22.95 -3.17 9.95
N GLN A 243 -23.96 -2.81 10.74
CA GLN A 243 -25.25 -3.49 10.73
C GLN A 243 -26.11 -3.02 9.56
N LEU A 244 -26.70 -4.00 8.87
CA LEU A 244 -27.46 -3.78 7.65
C LEU A 244 -28.95 -3.76 7.96
N GLN A 245 -29.71 -3.12 7.06
CA GLN A 245 -31.15 -3.28 7.10
C GLN A 245 -31.51 -4.74 6.82
N PRO A 246 -32.50 -5.32 7.51
CA PRO A 246 -33.02 -6.62 7.14
C PRO A 246 -33.54 -6.57 5.70
N PRO A 247 -33.38 -7.66 4.91
CA PRO A 247 -33.89 -7.70 3.55
C PRO A 247 -35.38 -7.37 3.58
N THR A 248 -35.78 -6.40 2.75
CA THR A 248 -37.18 -6.04 2.60
C THR A 248 -37.87 -7.25 1.98
N THR A 249 -38.63 -8.01 2.78
CA THR A 249 -39.55 -9.01 2.25
C THR A 249 -40.62 -8.25 1.49
N ALA A 250 -40.41 -8.05 0.19
CA ALA A 250 -41.49 -7.69 -0.69
C ALA A 250 -42.45 -8.88 -0.68
N TRP A 251 -43.49 -8.80 0.14
CA TRP A 251 -44.63 -9.66 0.00
C TRP A 251 -45.14 -9.45 -1.42
N LEU A 252 -44.96 -10.45 -2.27
CA LEU A 252 -45.66 -10.55 -3.54
C LEU A 252 -47.14 -10.68 -3.20
N THR A 253 -47.81 -9.53 -3.01
CA THR A 253 -49.24 -9.44 -3.23
C THR A 253 -49.43 -9.41 -4.74
N HIS A 254 -49.70 -10.57 -5.34
CA HIS A 254 -50.77 -10.81 -6.30
C HIS A 254 -50.79 -12.30 -6.66
#